data_AF-A0A1Y4T301-F1
#
_entry.id   AF-A0A1Y4T301-F1
#
_cell.length_a   1.000
_cell.length_b   1.000
_cell.length_c   1.000
_cell.angle_alpha   90.00
_cell.angle_beta   90.00
_cell.angle_gamma   90.00
#
_symmetry.space_group_name_H-M   'P 1'
#
loop_
_entity.id
_entity.type
_entity.pdbx_description
1 polymer ?
#
loop_
_entity_poly.entity_id
_entity_poly.type
_entity_poly.pdbx_seq_one_letter_code
_entity_poly.pdbx_strand_id
1 'polypeptide(L)'
;MPANYNVMNEEEMTYTTGGAPAAYYVSLAGSLVVGGLLLYNWVDQLLGARSWYAANKTGNIGTDLEKGIDTWLNYTTSSVMNCVRSVLATAGSLSGPIGWVVTAVAFATV
;
A
#
# COMPACT_ATOMS: atom_id res chain seq x y z
N MET A 1 57.96 -15.07 32.11
CA MET A 1 57.26 -13.79 31.91
C MET A 1 55.78 -14.10 31.85
N PRO A 2 54.96 -13.81 32.87
CA PRO A 2 53.53 -13.99 32.73
C PRO A 2 52.98 -12.78 31.97
N ALA A 3 52.22 -13.06 30.91
CA ALA A 3 51.56 -12.06 30.09
C ALA A 3 50.69 -11.18 31.01
N ASN A 4 50.91 -9.87 30.91
CA ASN A 4 50.11 -8.85 31.54
C ASN A 4 48.71 -8.95 30.91
N TYR A 5 47.79 -9.65 31.56
CA TYR A 5 46.38 -9.59 31.20
C TYR A 5 45.92 -8.19 31.60
N ASN A 6 45.96 -7.26 30.65
CA ASN A 6 45.18 -6.03 30.76
C ASN A 6 43.71 -6.47 30.83
N VAL A 7 43.21 -6.61 32.05
CA VAL A 7 41.78 -6.68 32.31
C VAL A 7 41.21 -5.39 31.74
N MET A 8 40.53 -5.47 30.60
CA MET A 8 39.64 -4.38 30.18
C MET A 8 38.62 -4.24 31.31
N ASN A 9 38.67 -3.11 32.01
CA ASN A 9 37.65 -2.78 33.00
C ASN A 9 36.29 -2.75 32.27
N GLU A 10 35.25 -3.29 32.92
CA GLU A 10 33.89 -3.38 32.39
C GLU A 10 33.30 -2.03 31.96
N GLU A 11 33.95 -0.92 32.33
CA GLU A 11 33.61 0.45 31.95
C GLU A 11 33.83 0.77 30.45
N GLU A 12 34.64 -0.02 29.72
CA GLU A 12 34.82 0.15 28.26
C GLU A 12 33.78 -0.60 27.41
N MET A 13 32.88 -1.38 28.03
CA MET A 13 31.73 -1.96 27.34
C MET A 13 30.64 -0.89 27.19
N THR A 14 30.91 0.12 26.37
CA THR A 14 29.96 1.19 26.07
C THR A 14 28.78 0.60 25.30
N TYR A 15 27.68 0.38 26.04
CA TYR A 15 26.35 0.05 25.53
C TYR A 15 25.98 0.96 24.36
N THR A 16 26.05 0.44 23.14
CA THR A 16 25.35 1.02 21.98
C THR A 16 24.04 0.28 21.76
N THR A 17 23.17 0.29 22.77
CA THR A 17 21.76 -0.12 22.62
C THR A 17 20.86 1.11 22.46
N GLY A 18 21.26 2.04 21.59
CA GLY A 18 20.57 3.32 21.39
C GLY A 18 19.73 3.45 20.11
N GLY A 19 19.67 2.43 19.25
CA GLY A 19 19.10 2.56 17.89
C GLY A 19 17.79 1.82 17.61
N ALA A 20 17.46 0.77 18.37
CA ALA A 20 16.35 -0.13 18.04
C ALA A 20 14.94 0.48 18.13
N PRO A 21 14.56 1.24 19.19
CA PRO A 21 13.21 1.76 19.29
C PRO A 21 12.95 2.85 18.25
N ALA A 22 13.91 3.75 18.00
CA ALA A 22 13.76 4.80 17.00
C ALA A 22 13.62 4.22 15.59
N ALA A 23 14.41 3.21 15.22
CA ALA A 23 14.27 2.52 13.93
C ALA A 23 12.93 1.78 13.80
N TYR A 24 12.45 1.16 14.88
CA TYR A 24 11.14 0.50 14.91
C TYR A 24 9.99 1.52 14.74
N TYR A 25 9.98 2.61 15.50
CA TYR A 25 8.95 3.64 15.38
C TYR A 25 9.00 4.37 14.03
N VAL A 26 10.19 4.58 13.45
CA VAL A 26 10.34 5.12 12.10
C VAL A 26 9.84 4.13 11.04
N SER A 27 10.10 2.83 11.20
CA SER A 27 9.56 1.79 10.31
C SER A 27 8.04 1.64 10.42
N LEU A 28 7.49 1.77 11.64
CA LEU A 28 6.06 1.69 11.90
C LEU A 28 5.34 2.93 11.40
N ALA A 29 5.88 4.13 11.66
CA ALA A 29 5.37 5.38 11.10
C ALA A 29 5.49 5.40 9.58
N GLY A 30 6.61 4.93 9.01
CA GLY A 30 6.78 4.75 7.57
C GLY A 30 5.78 3.76 6.99
N SER A 31 5.52 2.65 7.69
CA SER A 31 4.52 1.64 7.30
C SER A 31 3.08 2.17 7.43
N LEU A 32 2.77 3.01 8.41
CA LEU A 32 1.47 3.65 8.56
C LEU A 32 1.27 4.79 7.56
N VAL A 33 2.31 5.53 7.21
CA VAL A 33 2.26 6.57 6.17
C VAL A 33 2.11 5.92 4.79
N VAL A 34 2.91 4.89 4.49
CA VAL A 34 2.79 4.12 3.25
C VAL A 34 1.44 3.38 3.22
N GLY A 35 1.05 2.71 4.30
CA GLY A 35 -0.22 2.00 4.42
C GLY A 35 -1.44 2.91 4.36
N GLY A 36 -1.39 4.07 5.01
CA GLY A 36 -2.44 5.09 4.98
C GLY A 36 -2.55 5.75 3.62
N LEU A 37 -1.42 6.04 2.96
CA LEU A 37 -1.39 6.53 1.58
C LEU A 37 -1.92 5.49 0.60
N LEU A 38 -1.60 4.21 0.80
CA LEU A 38 -2.14 3.09 0.02
C LEU A 38 -3.66 2.99 0.22
N LEU A 39 -4.14 3.04 1.45
CA LEU A 39 -5.57 2.98 1.78
C LEU A 39 -6.32 4.17 1.18
N TYR A 40 -5.77 5.38 1.30
CA TYR A 40 -6.34 6.59 0.72
C TYR A 40 -6.44 6.51 -0.81
N ASN A 41 -5.33 6.19 -1.49
CA ASN A 41 -5.34 6.03 -2.95
C ASN A 41 -6.29 4.91 -3.39
N TRP A 42 -6.37 3.82 -2.63
CA TRP A 42 -7.28 2.72 -2.91
C TRP A 42 -8.74 3.14 -2.80
N VAL A 43 -9.15 3.82 -1.71
CA VAL A 43 -10.51 4.31 -1.52
C VAL A 43 -10.90 5.33 -2.59
N ASP A 44 -10.02 6.27 -2.92
CA ASP A 44 -10.25 7.29 -3.95
C ASP A 44 -10.49 6.66 -5.33
N GLN A 45 -9.62 5.73 -5.73
CA GLN A 45 -9.77 4.98 -6.99
C GLN A 45 -11.04 4.12 -7.01
N LEU A 46 -11.43 3.54 -5.87
CA LEU A 46 -12.65 2.74 -5.73
C LEU A 46 -13.92 3.59 -5.96
N LEU A 47 -13.96 4.78 -5.36
CA LEU A 47 -15.06 5.73 -5.52
C LEU A 47 -15.15 6.29 -6.94
N GLY A 48 -13.99 6.55 -7.56
CA GLY A 48 -13.91 6.93 -8.98
C GLY A 48 -14.45 5.83 -9.89
N ALA A 49 -14.00 4.59 -9.70
CA ALA A 49 -14.46 3.45 -10.47
C ALA A 49 -15.97 3.16 -10.27
N ARG A 50 -16.47 3.30 -9.05
CA ARG A 50 -17.90 3.22 -8.73
C ARG A 50 -18.72 4.26 -9.50
N SER A 51 -18.28 5.51 -9.45
CA SER A 51 -18.98 6.62 -10.13
C SER A 51 -18.95 6.47 -11.64
N TRP A 52 -17.82 6.02 -12.19
CA TRP A 52 -17.71 5.70 -13.61
C TRP A 52 -18.65 4.55 -14.00
N TYR A 53 -18.69 3.46 -13.23
CA TYR A 53 -19.57 2.31 -13.51
C TYR A 53 -21.04 2.71 -13.49
N ALA A 54 -21.47 3.51 -12.50
CA ALA A 54 -22.83 4.03 -12.42
C ALA A 54 -23.26 4.78 -13.69
N ALA A 55 -22.34 5.55 -14.27
CA ALA A 55 -22.59 6.40 -15.44
C ALA A 55 -22.44 5.67 -16.79
N ASN A 56 -21.68 4.58 -16.85
CA ASN A 56 -21.29 3.92 -18.11
C ASN A 56 -21.83 2.49 -18.26
N LYS A 57 -22.50 1.94 -17.23
CA LYS A 57 -23.08 0.58 -17.30
C LYS A 57 -24.10 0.47 -18.42
N THR A 58 -23.96 -0.57 -19.22
CA THR A 58 -24.84 -0.89 -20.36
C THR A 58 -25.86 -1.95 -20.02
N GLY A 59 -25.69 -2.65 -18.89
CA GLY A 59 -26.49 -3.81 -18.50
C GLY A 59 -25.98 -5.12 -19.12
N ASN A 60 -24.98 -5.07 -20.01
CA ASN A 60 -24.24 -6.22 -20.47
C ASN A 60 -22.91 -6.31 -19.70
N ILE A 61 -22.79 -7.32 -18.84
CA ILE A 61 -21.60 -7.49 -17.98
C ILE A 61 -20.31 -7.69 -18.78
N GLY A 62 -20.36 -8.36 -19.94
CA GLY A 62 -19.18 -8.56 -20.78
C GLY A 62 -18.67 -7.23 -21.34
N THR A 63 -19.56 -6.43 -21.92
CA THR A 63 -19.22 -5.10 -22.44
C THR A 63 -18.78 -4.14 -21.33
N ASP A 64 -19.42 -4.20 -20.17
CA ASP A 64 -19.07 -3.33 -19.03
C ASP A 64 -17.69 -3.68 -18.46
N LEU A 65 -17.31 -4.96 -18.43
CA LEU A 65 -15.98 -5.41 -18.06
C LEU A 65 -14.91 -4.96 -19.06
N GLU A 66 -15.16 -5.13 -20.36
CA GLU A 66 -14.24 -4.67 -21.42
C GLU A 66 -13.98 -3.16 -21.31
N LYS A 67 -15.04 -2.35 -21.21
CA LYS A 67 -14.90 -0.89 -21.03
C LYS A 67 -14.20 -0.51 -19.74
N GLY A 68 -14.43 -1.27 -18.66
CA GLY A 68 -13.76 -1.08 -17.38
C GLY A 68 -12.26 -1.35 -17.47
N ILE A 69 -11.88 -2.44 -18.15
CA ILE A 69 -10.48 -2.80 -18.42
C ILE A 69 -9.81 -1.73 -19.28
N ASP A 70 -10.45 -1.28 -20.36
CA ASP A 70 -9.93 -0.22 -21.23
C ASP A 70 -9.73 1.08 -20.47
N THR A 71 -10.68 1.45 -19.62
CA THR A 71 -10.58 2.67 -18.78
C THR A 71 -9.41 2.56 -17.80
N TRP A 72 -9.24 1.40 -17.16
CA TRP A 72 -8.11 1.16 -16.26
C TRP A 72 -6.76 1.17 -17.00
N LEU A 73 -6.68 0.57 -18.19
CA LEU A 73 -5.48 0.58 -19.04
C LEU A 73 -5.12 2.00 -19.49
N ASN A 74 -6.10 2.77 -19.96
CA ASN A 74 -5.90 4.16 -20.37
C ASN A 74 -5.40 5.02 -19.20
N TYR A 75 -6.00 4.86 -18.02
CA TYR A 75 -5.52 5.54 -16.81
C TYR A 75 -4.09 5.13 -16.45
N THR A 76 -3.82 3.82 -16.41
CA THR A 76 -2.51 3.25 -16.04
C THR A 76 -1.40 3.70 -16.99
N THR A 77 -1.66 3.75 -18.29
CA THR A 77 -0.66 4.08 -19.31
C THR A 77 -0.47 5.58 -19.53
N SER A 78 -1.39 6.42 -19.03
CA SER A 78 -1.33 7.88 -19.22
C SER A 78 -0.11 8.56 -18.56
N SER A 79 0.43 8.01 -17.48
CA SER A 79 1.68 8.50 -16.86
C SER A 79 2.28 7.48 -15.88
N VAL A 80 3.57 7.62 -15.59
CA VAL A 80 4.26 6.78 -14.58
C VAL A 80 3.61 6.91 -13.21
N MET A 81 3.17 8.11 -12.82
CA MET A 81 2.50 8.32 -11.53
C MET A 81 1.14 7.63 -11.48
N ASN A 82 0.37 7.69 -12.57
CA ASN A 82 -0.92 7.01 -12.65
C ASN A 82 -0.75 5.48 -12.68
N CYS A 83 0.32 4.98 -13.31
CA CYS A 83 0.70 3.57 -13.24
C CYS A 83 0.97 3.12 -11.80
N VAL A 84 1.79 3.85 -11.04
CA VAL A 84 2.06 3.53 -9.63
C VAL A 84 0.77 3.54 -8.81
N ARG A 85 -0.08 4.57 -8.97
CA ARG A 85 -1.37 4.66 -8.28
C ARG A 85 -2.31 3.50 -8.63
N SER A 86 -2.41 3.14 -9.91
CA SER A 86 -3.32 2.08 -10.36
C SER A 86 -2.86 0.71 -9.90
N VAL A 87 -1.57 0.39 -10.00
CA VAL A 87 -1.01 -0.89 -9.55
C VAL A 87 -1.16 -1.05 -8.04
N LEU A 88 -0.87 -0.01 -7.27
CA LEU A 88 -1.01 -0.04 -5.82
C LEU A 88 -2.48 -0.16 -5.37
N ALA A 89 -3.41 0.52 -6.05
CA ALA A 89 -4.83 0.37 -5.79
C ALA A 89 -5.36 -1.03 -6.15
N THR A 90 -4.91 -1.60 -7.29
CA THR A 90 -5.24 -2.98 -7.68
C THR A 90 -4.69 -3.98 -6.66
N ALA A 91 -3.43 -3.81 -6.24
CA ALA A 91 -2.82 -4.65 -5.22
C ALA A 91 -3.59 -4.55 -3.90
N GLY A 92 -3.99 -3.34 -3.46
CA GLY A 92 -4.81 -3.15 -2.26
C GLY A 92 -6.18 -3.84 -2.35
N SER A 93 -6.77 -3.86 -3.54
CA SER A 93 -8.07 -4.52 -3.79
C SER A 93 -7.98 -6.05 -3.69
N LEU A 94 -6.84 -6.64 -4.06
CA LEU A 94 -6.66 -8.10 -4.12
C LEU A 94 -5.93 -8.71 -2.91
N SER A 95 -5.03 -7.97 -2.27
CA SER A 95 -4.10 -8.51 -1.25
C SER A 95 -4.59 -8.37 0.19
N GLY A 96 -5.54 -7.48 0.47
CA GLY A 96 -6.03 -7.25 1.83
C GLY A 96 -7.04 -8.32 2.26
N PRO A 97 -7.04 -8.78 3.53
CA PRO A 97 -8.05 -9.72 4.04
C PRO A 97 -9.50 -9.19 3.92
N ILE A 98 -9.64 -7.86 3.82
CA ILE A 98 -10.93 -7.14 3.69
C ILE A 98 -11.00 -6.37 2.35
N GLY A 99 -9.92 -6.31 1.57
CA GLY A 99 -9.83 -5.49 0.35
C GLY A 99 -10.85 -5.88 -0.72
N TRP A 100 -11.01 -7.19 -0.94
CA TRP A 100 -12.00 -7.72 -1.87
C TRP A 100 -13.44 -7.48 -1.38
N VAL A 101 -13.69 -7.52 -0.06
CA VAL A 101 -15.01 -7.29 0.54
C VAL A 101 -15.46 -5.85 0.34
N VAL A 102 -14.60 -4.89 0.68
CA VAL A 102 -14.91 -3.45 0.53
C VAL A 102 -15.10 -3.10 -0.94
N THR A 103 -14.29 -3.68 -1.82
CA THR A 103 -14.45 -3.54 -3.28
C THR A 103 -15.83 -4.07 -3.71
N ALA A 104 -16.19 -5.29 -3.34
CA ALA A 104 -17.47 -5.88 -3.68
C ALA A 104 -18.66 -5.05 -3.16
N VAL A 105 -18.61 -4.57 -1.91
CA VAL A 105 -19.67 -3.74 -1.32
C VAL A 105 -19.81 -2.40 -2.04
N ALA A 106 -18.69 -1.77 -2.41
CA ALA A 106 -18.72 -0.50 -3.14
C ALA A 106 -19.41 -0.63 -4.50
N PHE A 107 -19.22 -1.75 -5.21
CA PHE A 107 -19.86 -2.01 -6.49
C PHE A 107 -21.27 -2.61 -6.39
N ALA A 108 -21.60 -3.31 -5.30
CA ALA A 108 -22.95 -3.86 -5.08
C ALA A 108 -24.01 -2.76 -4.80
N THR A 109 -23.58 -1.56 -4.45
CA THR A 109 -24.45 -0.42 -4.09
C THR A 109 -24.68 0.55 -5.24
N VAL A 110 -24.52 0.12 -6.50
CA VAL A 110 -24.45 0.98 -7.71
C VAL A 110 -25.44 0.55 -8.78
#